data_AF-A0A524JHN2-F1
#
_entry.id   AF-A0A524JHN2-F1
#
_cell.length_a   1.000
_cell.length_b   1.000
_cell.length_c   1.000
_cell.angle_alpha   90.00
_cell.angle_beta   90.00
_cell.angle_gamma   90.00
#
_symmetry.space_group_name_H-M   'P 1'
#
loop_
_entity.id
_entity.type
_entity.pdbx_description
1 polymer ?
#
loop_
_entity_poly.entity_id
_entity_poly.type
_entity_poly.pdbx_seq_one_letter_code
_entity_poly.pdbx_strand_id
1 'polypeptide(L)'
;MQNNNNINNQDIALIERMFEYFDPLVLSSYKDQPDKYIIKSEDFEGEINTKEDYYLKLQEKGETNKSISIRFGYRKLADGSKALVIWKNDLIELSSSHIPRWIGFYIEKPEFMIDDETYKKWYSRNIEANVVQSGPLYELAETIKQINIYTNKSVQRSLYQHDLDLSLSFPISENTHKYEDSHEDLYRYLIDGLNKDCVEIITKKQGVNKSFGDKKTFNALLEIFPNLETSKFKDVMDNVSNQRRLASHQVRYSAKNYSAFEQFRSDLIDCNEGLKELLQALKS
;
A
#
# COMPACT_ATOMS: atom_id res chain seq x y z
N MET A 1 -20.64 -18.85 7.86
CA MET A 1 -19.33 -19.22 8.43
C MET A 1 -18.54 -17.94 8.62
N GLN A 2 -18.41 -17.48 9.86
CA GLN A 2 -17.66 -16.28 10.21
C GLN A 2 -16.16 -16.60 10.11
N ASN A 3 -15.46 -16.05 9.13
CA ASN A 3 -14.00 -16.08 9.09
C ASN A 3 -13.48 -15.05 10.08
N ASN A 4 -13.16 -15.50 11.29
CA ASN A 4 -12.39 -14.75 12.27
C ASN A 4 -10.93 -14.65 11.79
N ASN A 5 -10.59 -13.62 11.03
CA ASN A 5 -9.20 -13.19 10.86
C ASN A 5 -8.79 -12.37 12.09
N ASN A 6 -8.64 -13.05 13.23
CA ASN A 6 -7.92 -12.48 14.37
C ASN A 6 -6.44 -12.81 14.17
N ILE A 7 -5.64 -11.79 13.91
CA ILE A 7 -4.18 -11.86 14.09
C ILE A 7 -3.94 -12.45 15.48
N ASN A 8 -3.28 -13.60 15.55
CA ASN A 8 -3.03 -14.24 16.84
C ASN A 8 -2.05 -13.36 17.62
N ASN A 9 -2.25 -13.19 18.92
CA ASN A 9 -1.40 -12.35 19.79
C ASN A 9 0.10 -12.75 19.70
N GLN A 10 0.40 -13.97 19.23
CA GLN A 10 1.75 -14.46 18.98
C GLN A 10 2.43 -13.81 17.77
N ASP A 11 1.69 -13.49 16.70
CA ASP A 11 2.26 -12.88 15.48
C ASP A 11 2.57 -11.39 15.71
N ILE A 12 1.70 -10.69 16.44
CA ILE A 12 1.93 -9.30 16.87
C ILE A 12 3.19 -9.23 17.74
N ALA A 13 3.34 -10.14 18.71
CA ALA A 13 4.51 -10.19 19.57
C ALA A 13 5.80 -10.52 18.80
N LEU A 14 5.72 -11.23 17.67
CA LEU A 14 6.89 -11.50 16.82
C LEU A 14 7.28 -10.26 16.01
N ILE A 15 6.30 -9.56 15.45
CA ILE A 15 6.50 -8.33 14.67
C ILE A 15 7.05 -7.22 15.58
N GLU A 16 6.51 -7.06 16.79
CA GLU A 16 7.00 -6.04 17.73
C GLU A 16 8.47 -6.26 18.15
N ARG A 17 8.98 -7.49 18.09
CA ARG A 17 10.42 -7.79 18.31
C ARG A 17 11.32 -7.33 17.17
N MET A 18 10.74 -6.97 16.03
CA MET A 18 11.47 -6.39 14.89
C MET A 18 11.56 -4.86 15.00
N PHE A 19 10.93 -4.25 16.01
CA PHE A 19 11.03 -2.83 16.25
C PHE A 19 12.13 -2.51 17.24
N GLU A 20 12.83 -1.42 16.96
CA GLU A 20 13.78 -0.83 17.88
C GLU A 20 13.32 0.60 18.17
N TYR A 21 13.53 1.04 19.40
CA TYR A 21 13.04 2.33 19.90
C TYR A 21 14.19 3.26 20.24
N PHE A 22 14.06 4.52 19.83
CA PHE A 22 15.11 5.51 19.98
C PHE A 22 14.56 6.84 20.46
N ASP A 23 15.40 7.60 21.18
CA ASP A 23 15.11 8.99 21.49
C ASP A 23 15.06 9.83 20.19
N PRO A 24 14.01 10.63 19.95
CA PRO A 24 13.90 11.51 18.79
C PRO A 24 15.06 12.48 18.58
N LEU A 25 15.88 12.74 19.60
CA LEU A 25 17.10 13.54 19.50
C LEU A 25 18.12 12.98 18.49
N VAL A 26 18.05 11.68 18.15
CA VAL A 26 18.88 11.11 17.07
C VAL A 26 18.70 11.85 15.74
N LEU A 27 17.50 12.40 15.48
CA LEU A 27 17.18 13.16 14.27
C LEU A 27 17.98 14.47 14.19
N SER A 28 18.40 15.04 15.31
CA SER A 28 19.17 16.29 15.35
C SER A 28 20.49 16.16 14.58
N SER A 29 21.15 15.00 14.68
CA SER A 29 22.40 14.72 13.96
C SER A 29 22.26 14.79 12.42
N TYR A 30 21.04 14.56 11.91
CA TYR A 30 20.70 14.65 10.50
C TYR A 30 20.23 16.06 10.12
N LYS A 31 19.49 16.74 11.01
CA LYS A 31 19.07 18.14 10.84
C LYS A 31 20.26 19.09 10.75
N ASP A 32 21.36 18.77 11.43
CA ASP A 32 22.61 19.54 11.41
C ASP A 32 23.41 19.37 10.10
N GLN A 33 22.98 18.46 9.21
CA GLN A 33 23.59 18.23 7.89
C GLN A 33 22.52 18.32 6.78
N PRO A 34 21.84 19.48 6.64
CA PRO A 34 20.72 19.65 5.71
C PRO A 34 21.16 19.62 4.25
N ASP A 35 22.45 19.78 3.97
CA ASP A 35 23.06 19.59 2.65
C ASP A 35 23.13 18.12 2.22
N LYS A 36 23.05 17.17 3.17
CA LYS A 36 23.21 15.74 2.94
C LYS A 36 21.94 14.93 3.11
N TYR A 37 21.07 15.33 4.04
CA TYR A 37 19.90 14.56 4.40
C TYR A 37 18.62 15.37 4.26
N ILE A 38 17.53 14.67 4.00
CA ILE A 38 16.16 15.20 4.08
C ILE A 38 15.45 14.41 5.17
N ILE A 39 14.80 15.13 6.08
CA ILE A 39 13.89 14.55 7.04
C ILE A 39 12.51 15.08 6.70
N LYS A 40 11.56 14.18 6.46
CA LYS A 40 10.13 14.51 6.39
C LYS A 40 9.46 13.87 7.59
N SER A 41 8.62 14.63 8.28
CA SER A 41 7.91 14.15 9.45
C SER A 41 6.51 14.73 9.46
N GLU A 42 5.55 13.89 9.75
CA GLU A 42 4.17 14.25 10.06
C GLU A 42 3.89 13.95 11.55
N ASP A 43 2.64 14.01 11.97
CA ASP A 43 2.24 13.91 13.38
C ASP A 43 2.54 12.54 14.00
N PHE A 44 2.49 11.46 13.20
CA PHE A 44 2.64 10.08 13.67
C PHE A 44 3.74 9.26 12.99
N GLU A 45 4.40 9.80 11.95
CA GLU A 45 5.43 9.10 11.21
C GLU A 45 6.42 10.05 10.51
N GLY A 46 7.46 9.49 9.91
CA GLY A 46 8.37 10.23 9.05
C GLY A 46 9.39 9.34 8.35
N GLU A 47 10.25 9.98 7.57
CA GLU A 47 11.35 9.35 6.86
C GLU A 47 12.62 10.21 6.93
N ILE A 48 13.78 9.52 6.94
CA ILE A 48 15.09 10.11 6.76
C ILE A 48 15.69 9.52 5.50
N ASN A 49 16.06 10.39 4.56
CA ASN A 49 16.67 9.98 3.29
C ASN A 49 17.94 10.79 2.99
N THR A 50 18.86 10.15 2.30
CA THR A 50 20.02 10.82 1.72
C THR A 50 19.59 11.63 0.51
N LYS A 51 20.02 12.89 0.40
CA LYS A 51 19.77 13.71 -0.79
C LYS A 51 20.39 13.07 -2.02
N GLU A 52 19.69 13.16 -3.15
CA GLU A 52 20.15 12.60 -4.43
C GLU A 52 21.55 13.12 -4.81
N ASP A 53 21.76 14.44 -4.75
CA ASP A 53 23.07 15.05 -5.05
C ASP A 53 24.21 14.52 -4.16
N TYR A 54 23.91 14.21 -2.89
CA TYR A 54 24.92 13.65 -1.98
C TYR A 54 25.09 12.16 -2.20
N TYR A 55 24.01 11.44 -2.52
CA TYR A 55 24.04 10.03 -2.87
C TYR A 55 24.88 9.76 -4.13
N LEU A 56 24.75 10.59 -5.16
CA LEU A 56 25.57 10.50 -6.38
C LEU A 56 27.07 10.67 -6.06
N LYS A 57 27.41 11.63 -5.18
CA LYS A 57 28.80 11.80 -4.70
C LYS A 57 29.31 10.59 -3.90
N LEU A 58 28.44 9.89 -3.18
CA LEU A 58 28.80 8.65 -2.49
C LEU A 58 29.00 7.50 -3.48
N GLN A 59 28.16 7.40 -4.53
CA GLN A 59 28.30 6.42 -5.59
C GLN A 59 29.63 6.57 -6.34
N GLU A 60 30.00 7.79 -6.73
CA GLU A 60 31.29 8.09 -7.38
C GLU A 60 32.50 7.63 -6.55
N LYS A 61 32.35 7.62 -5.22
CA LYS A 61 33.39 7.20 -4.26
C LYS A 61 33.28 5.74 -3.84
N GLY A 62 32.27 4.99 -4.30
CA GLY A 62 32.00 3.63 -3.84
C GLY A 62 31.56 3.54 -2.37
N GLU A 63 31.03 4.62 -1.79
CA GLU A 63 30.66 4.73 -0.38
C GLU A 63 29.14 4.79 -0.17
N THR A 64 28.36 4.07 -1.00
CA THR A 64 26.89 4.03 -0.90
C THR A 64 26.38 3.51 0.45
N ASN A 65 27.19 2.73 1.16
CA ASN A 65 26.91 2.30 2.54
C ASN A 65 26.78 3.46 3.54
N LYS A 66 27.24 4.68 3.19
CA LYS A 66 27.06 5.92 3.96
C LYS A 66 25.72 6.59 3.71
N SER A 67 24.92 6.09 2.78
CA SER A 67 23.54 6.52 2.62
C SER A 67 22.67 6.00 3.76
N ILE A 68 21.56 6.68 3.99
CA ILE A 68 20.49 6.34 4.91
C ILE A 68 19.16 6.45 4.17
N SER A 69 18.30 5.47 4.39
CA SER A 69 16.89 5.48 4.04
C SER A 69 16.15 4.71 5.12
N ILE A 70 15.49 5.42 6.03
CA ILE A 70 14.78 4.84 7.17
C ILE A 70 13.40 5.48 7.28
N ARG A 71 12.38 4.65 7.43
CA ARG A 71 11.04 5.08 7.86
C ARG A 71 10.92 4.92 9.37
N PHE A 72 10.23 5.86 10.01
CA PHE A 72 10.02 5.83 11.44
C PHE A 72 8.58 6.22 11.80
N GLY A 73 8.12 5.74 12.95
CA GLY A 73 6.90 6.16 13.61
C GLY A 73 7.18 6.88 14.91
N TYR A 74 6.13 7.40 15.54
CA TYR A 74 6.18 7.88 16.92
C TYR A 74 5.39 6.96 17.85
N ARG A 75 5.96 6.66 19.01
CA ARG A 75 5.30 5.96 20.12
C ARG A 75 5.49 6.73 21.43
N LYS A 76 4.44 6.90 22.21
CA LYS A 76 4.48 7.60 23.50
C LYS A 76 4.97 6.68 24.61
N LEU A 77 5.94 7.16 25.37
CA LEU A 77 6.38 6.54 26.62
C LEU A 77 5.35 6.83 27.74
N ALA A 78 5.45 6.09 28.84
CA ALA A 78 4.55 6.18 29.98
C ALA A 78 4.56 7.58 30.64
N ASP A 79 5.67 8.31 30.53
CA ASP A 79 5.82 9.69 30.99
C ASP A 79 5.24 10.74 30.02
N GLY A 80 4.70 10.31 28.88
CA GLY A 80 4.14 11.17 27.83
C GLY A 80 5.15 11.71 26.82
N SER A 81 6.44 11.44 26.98
CA SER A 81 7.46 11.76 25.98
C SER A 81 7.32 10.87 24.74
N LYS A 82 7.96 11.27 23.63
CA LYS A 82 7.92 10.52 22.36
C LYS A 82 9.20 9.70 22.20
N ALA A 83 9.04 8.46 21.76
CA ALA A 83 10.09 7.64 21.18
C ALA A 83 9.87 7.52 19.66
N LEU A 84 10.95 7.39 18.91
CA LEU A 84 10.90 6.87 17.55
C LEU A 84 10.74 5.36 17.60
N VAL A 85 9.91 4.83 16.72
CA VAL A 85 9.86 3.40 16.40
C VAL A 85 10.38 3.21 14.98
N ILE A 86 11.32 2.30 14.80
CA ILE A 86 11.84 1.95 13.47
C ILE A 86 11.83 0.44 13.27
N TRP A 87 11.78 0.03 12.00
CA TRP A 87 12.05 -1.35 11.63
C TRP A 87 13.55 -1.64 11.76
N LYS A 88 13.92 -2.67 12.53
CA LYS A 88 15.33 -3.01 12.81
C LYS A 88 16.16 -3.22 11.55
N ASN A 89 15.58 -3.89 10.54
CA ASN A 89 16.30 -4.17 9.30
C ASN A 89 16.57 -2.90 8.48
N ASP A 90 15.76 -1.84 8.59
CA ASP A 90 16.03 -0.58 7.86
C ASP A 90 17.34 0.06 8.36
N LEU A 91 17.60 -0.03 9.68
CA LEU A 91 18.84 0.48 10.25
C LEU A 91 20.03 -0.44 9.98
N ILE A 92 19.84 -1.76 10.04
CA ILE A 92 20.94 -2.73 9.88
C ILE A 92 21.31 -2.96 8.42
N GLU A 93 20.33 -3.12 7.53
CA GLU A 93 20.55 -3.51 6.13
C GLU A 93 20.73 -2.29 5.24
N LEU A 94 19.87 -1.27 5.39
CA LEU A 94 19.89 -0.10 4.50
C LEU A 94 20.86 0.99 4.97
N SER A 95 21.19 1.00 6.27
CA SER A 95 21.86 2.16 6.89
C SER A 95 22.95 1.79 7.91
N SER A 96 23.62 0.64 7.73
CA SER A 96 24.58 0.08 8.71
C SER A 96 25.65 1.04 9.22
N SER A 97 26.18 1.93 8.36
CA SER A 97 27.19 2.93 8.74
C SER A 97 26.65 4.00 9.71
N HIS A 98 25.34 4.12 9.83
CA HIS A 98 24.67 5.07 10.73
C HIS A 98 24.39 4.48 12.10
N ILE A 99 24.48 3.16 12.29
CA ILE A 99 24.25 2.48 13.59
C ILE A 99 24.98 3.19 14.76
N PRO A 100 26.26 3.61 14.65
CA PRO A 100 26.95 4.29 15.75
C PRO A 100 26.28 5.61 16.18
N ARG A 101 25.56 6.29 15.27
CA ARG A 101 24.80 7.50 15.61
C ARG A 101 23.53 7.18 16.39
N TRP A 102 22.91 6.03 16.12
CA TRP A 102 21.64 5.63 16.72
C TRP A 102 21.81 4.95 18.07
N ILE A 103 22.89 4.19 18.26
CA ILE A 103 23.08 3.37 19.47
C ILE A 103 23.09 4.20 20.77
N GLY A 104 23.57 5.44 20.72
CA GLY A 104 23.58 6.35 21.88
C GLY A 104 22.19 6.87 22.28
N PHE A 105 21.20 6.70 21.42
CA PHE A 105 19.81 7.12 21.65
C PHE A 105 18.88 5.92 21.85
N TYR A 106 19.42 4.70 21.93
CA TYR A 106 18.62 3.48 22.06
C TYR A 106 17.90 3.43 23.41
N ILE A 107 16.63 3.01 23.38
CA ILE A 107 15.80 2.82 24.57
C ILE A 107 15.67 1.32 24.83
N GLU A 108 16.44 0.80 25.79
CA GLU A 108 16.59 -0.65 26.02
C GLU A 108 15.31 -1.31 26.57
N LYS A 109 14.54 -0.59 27.38
CA LYS A 109 13.31 -1.09 28.04
C LYS A 109 12.25 0.01 28.08
N PRO A 110 11.66 0.35 26.93
CA PRO A 110 10.66 1.40 26.88
C PRO A 110 9.40 0.96 27.63
N GLU A 111 8.94 1.80 28.54
CA GLU A 111 7.60 1.69 29.12
C GLU A 111 6.66 2.57 28.31
N PHE A 112 5.67 1.96 27.66
CA PHE A 112 4.77 2.66 26.74
C PHE A 112 3.45 3.05 27.37
N MET A 113 2.88 4.15 26.89
CA MET A 113 1.50 4.49 27.17
C MET A 113 0.56 3.42 26.59
N ILE A 114 -0.42 2.97 27.39
CA ILE A 114 -1.34 1.89 27.01
C ILE A 114 -2.20 2.29 25.81
N ASP A 115 -2.65 3.54 25.77
CA ASP A 115 -3.58 4.03 24.76
C ASP A 115 -2.93 5.10 23.86
N ASP A 116 -1.94 4.68 23.08
CA ASP A 116 -1.26 5.57 22.14
C ASP A 116 -1.87 5.48 20.74
N GLU A 117 -2.86 6.33 20.48
CA GLU A 117 -3.50 6.49 19.16
C GLU A 117 -2.50 6.85 18.04
N THR A 118 -1.37 7.47 18.37
CA THR A 118 -0.34 7.84 17.37
C THR A 118 0.36 6.59 16.86
N TYR A 119 0.78 5.73 17.79
CA TYR A 119 1.39 4.45 17.46
C TYR A 119 0.41 3.49 16.77
N LYS A 120 -0.86 3.45 17.20
CA LYS A 120 -1.88 2.61 16.54
C LYS A 120 -2.04 2.97 15.06
N LYS A 121 -2.08 4.27 14.74
CA LYS A 121 -2.14 4.75 13.34
C LYS A 121 -0.89 4.40 12.55
N TRP A 122 0.29 4.59 13.14
CA TRP A 122 1.53 4.20 12.49
C TRP A 122 1.59 2.69 12.23
N TYR A 123 1.20 1.88 13.21
CA TYR A 123 1.22 0.42 13.14
C TYR A 123 0.20 -0.09 12.09
N SER A 124 -1.04 0.39 12.09
CA SER A 124 -2.02 0.00 11.07
C SER A 124 -1.52 0.34 9.66
N ARG A 125 -0.86 1.49 9.51
CA ARG A 125 -0.39 2.00 8.22
C ARG A 125 0.88 1.36 7.70
N ASN A 126 1.85 1.12 8.56
CA ASN A 126 3.17 0.68 8.14
C ASN A 126 3.38 -0.83 8.31
N ILE A 127 2.55 -1.49 9.14
CA ILE A 127 2.74 -2.88 9.52
C ILE A 127 1.58 -3.73 9.03
N GLU A 128 0.35 -3.41 9.44
CA GLU A 128 -0.84 -4.18 9.03
C GLU A 128 -1.11 -4.03 7.53
N ALA A 129 -0.87 -2.86 6.95
CA ALA A 129 -1.11 -2.63 5.53
C ALA A 129 0.01 -3.11 4.59
N ASN A 130 1.27 -3.14 5.04
CA ASN A 130 2.44 -3.33 4.16
C ASN A 130 3.22 -4.64 4.39
N VAL A 131 3.21 -5.24 5.58
CA VAL A 131 4.26 -6.22 5.95
C VAL A 131 3.73 -7.63 6.14
N VAL A 132 2.44 -7.81 6.43
CA VAL A 132 1.92 -9.15 6.65
C VAL A 132 1.30 -9.68 5.36
N GLN A 133 1.48 -10.98 5.08
CA GLN A 133 0.62 -11.74 4.16
C GLN A 133 -0.84 -11.83 4.68
N SER A 134 -1.34 -10.74 5.24
CA SER A 134 -2.65 -10.53 5.80
C SER A 134 -2.88 -9.03 5.76
N GLY A 135 -3.87 -8.59 4.99
CA GLY A 135 -4.17 -7.18 4.80
C GLY A 135 -4.99 -6.98 3.54
N PRO A 136 -5.77 -5.88 3.42
CA PRO A 136 -6.69 -5.70 2.29
C PRO A 136 -6.01 -5.75 0.92
N LEU A 137 -4.79 -5.21 0.80
CA LEU A 137 -4.02 -5.24 -0.45
C LEU A 137 -3.58 -6.67 -0.82
N TYR A 138 -3.10 -7.42 0.17
CA TYR A 138 -2.70 -8.82 -0.02
C TYR A 138 -3.91 -9.70 -0.38
N GLU A 139 -5.04 -9.53 0.32
CA GLU A 139 -6.27 -10.27 0.02
C GLU A 139 -6.78 -9.96 -1.39
N LEU A 140 -6.73 -8.69 -1.80
CA LEU A 140 -7.07 -8.27 -3.16
C LEU A 140 -6.14 -8.91 -4.19
N ALA A 141 -4.82 -8.90 -3.95
CA ALA A 141 -3.83 -9.53 -4.82
C ALA A 141 -4.05 -11.04 -4.98
N GLU A 142 -4.33 -11.75 -3.88
CA GLU A 142 -4.64 -13.18 -3.93
C GLU A 142 -5.96 -13.46 -4.67
N THR A 143 -6.98 -12.60 -4.56
CA THR A 143 -8.21 -12.72 -5.35
C THR A 143 -7.95 -12.52 -6.84
N ILE A 144 -7.14 -11.52 -7.24
CA ILE A 144 -6.72 -11.32 -8.64
C ILE A 144 -6.01 -12.58 -9.18
N LYS A 145 -5.08 -13.12 -8.39
CA LYS A 145 -4.36 -14.34 -8.74
C LYS A 145 -5.28 -15.55 -8.89
N GLN A 146 -6.28 -15.70 -8.02
CA GLN A 146 -7.29 -16.75 -8.16
C GLN A 146 -8.12 -16.61 -9.45
N ILE A 147 -8.52 -15.38 -9.80
CA ILE A 147 -9.20 -15.08 -11.07
C ILE A 147 -8.30 -15.46 -12.26
N ASN A 148 -7.02 -15.10 -12.21
CA ASN A 148 -6.05 -15.45 -13.25
C ASN A 148 -5.86 -16.95 -13.37
N ILE A 149 -5.71 -17.68 -12.27
CA ILE A 149 -5.59 -19.15 -12.26
C ILE A 149 -6.85 -19.78 -12.87
N TYR A 150 -8.04 -19.30 -12.48
CA TYR A 150 -9.30 -19.83 -12.98
C TYR A 150 -9.45 -19.61 -14.49
N THR A 151 -9.25 -18.37 -14.95
CA THR A 151 -9.37 -18.02 -16.37
C THR A 151 -8.29 -18.69 -17.21
N ASN A 152 -7.07 -18.82 -16.72
CA ASN A 152 -6.01 -19.56 -17.40
C ASN A 152 -6.38 -21.05 -17.58
N LYS A 153 -6.95 -21.69 -16.55
CA LYS A 153 -7.45 -23.07 -16.67
C LYS A 153 -8.63 -23.18 -17.64
N SER A 154 -9.57 -22.23 -17.58
CA SER A 154 -10.82 -22.29 -18.33
C SER A 154 -10.67 -21.87 -19.80
N VAL A 155 -9.84 -20.89 -20.11
CA VAL A 155 -9.69 -20.29 -21.45
C VAL A 155 -8.25 -20.12 -21.91
N GLN A 156 -7.26 -20.70 -21.21
CA GLN A 156 -5.83 -20.64 -21.54
C GLN A 156 -5.27 -19.21 -21.63
N ARG A 157 -5.89 -18.28 -20.89
CA ARG A 157 -5.48 -16.89 -20.80
C ARG A 157 -5.88 -16.32 -19.44
N SER A 158 -5.00 -15.53 -18.82
CA SER A 158 -5.30 -14.82 -17.58
C SER A 158 -6.14 -13.57 -17.86
N LEU A 159 -7.14 -13.30 -17.00
CA LEU A 159 -8.00 -12.12 -17.13
C LEU A 159 -7.26 -10.81 -16.83
N TYR A 160 -6.37 -10.80 -15.84
CA TYR A 160 -5.50 -9.68 -15.54
C TYR A 160 -4.11 -9.94 -16.13
N GLN A 161 -3.53 -8.90 -16.75
CA GLN A 161 -2.23 -8.96 -17.42
C GLN A 161 -1.06 -9.01 -16.43
N HIS A 162 -1.25 -8.46 -15.24
CA HIS A 162 -0.24 -8.35 -14.20
C HIS A 162 -0.81 -8.80 -12.86
N ASP A 163 0.05 -9.36 -12.02
CA ASP A 163 -0.25 -9.51 -10.60
C ASP A 163 -0.22 -8.14 -9.94
N LEU A 164 -0.98 -7.98 -8.86
CA LEU A 164 -0.98 -6.74 -8.10
C LEU A 164 0.35 -6.59 -7.35
N ASP A 165 1.03 -5.48 -7.57
CA ASP A 165 2.26 -5.15 -6.84
C ASP A 165 1.93 -4.81 -5.39
N LEU A 166 2.43 -5.60 -4.45
CA LEU A 166 2.22 -5.38 -3.02
C LEU A 166 2.96 -4.15 -2.49
N SER A 167 3.82 -3.53 -3.29
CA SER A 167 4.43 -2.23 -3.00
C SER A 167 3.57 -1.04 -3.41
N LEU A 168 2.33 -1.28 -3.89
CA LEU A 168 1.37 -0.22 -4.23
C LEU A 168 1.23 0.76 -3.06
N SER A 169 1.44 2.03 -3.35
CA SER A 169 1.58 3.05 -2.31
C SER A 169 0.24 3.29 -1.63
N PHE A 170 0.15 2.94 -0.34
CA PHE A 170 -0.88 3.51 0.52
C PHE A 170 -0.72 5.04 0.60
N PRO A 171 -1.81 5.80 0.77
CA PRO A 171 -1.75 7.25 0.87
C PRO A 171 -0.75 7.69 1.93
N ILE A 172 0.27 8.46 1.51
CA ILE A 172 1.36 8.84 2.43
C ILE A 172 1.01 9.99 3.39
N SER A 173 -0.11 10.67 3.14
CA SER A 173 -0.59 11.81 3.90
C SER A 173 -2.12 11.82 3.92
N GLU A 174 -2.72 12.40 4.96
CA GLU A 174 -4.17 12.48 5.17
C GLU A 174 -4.82 13.62 4.38
N ASN A 175 -4.81 13.51 3.05
CA ASN A 175 -5.47 14.46 2.18
C ASN A 175 -6.04 13.82 0.90
N THR A 176 -6.96 14.55 0.25
CA THR A 176 -7.63 14.09 -0.97
C THR A 176 -6.65 13.78 -2.10
N HIS A 177 -5.52 14.48 -2.21
CA HIS A 177 -4.57 14.21 -3.28
C HIS A 177 -3.91 12.83 -3.12
N LYS A 178 -3.46 12.48 -1.91
CA LYS A 178 -2.83 11.16 -1.69
C LYS A 178 -3.81 10.01 -1.79
N TYR A 179 -5.06 10.24 -1.43
CA TYR A 179 -6.14 9.29 -1.69
C TYR A 179 -6.38 9.03 -3.19
N GLU A 180 -6.47 10.10 -3.98
CA GLU A 180 -6.65 10.03 -5.44
C GLU A 180 -5.43 9.43 -6.16
N ASP A 181 -4.20 9.80 -5.75
CA ASP A 181 -2.94 9.26 -6.31
C ASP A 181 -2.89 7.73 -6.12
N SER A 182 -3.27 7.24 -4.94
CA SER A 182 -3.27 5.79 -4.63
C SER A 182 -4.29 5.03 -5.49
N HIS A 183 -5.42 5.67 -5.82
CA HIS A 183 -6.40 5.12 -6.76
C HIS A 183 -5.93 5.12 -8.21
N GLU A 184 -5.07 6.07 -8.61
CA GLU A 184 -4.46 6.03 -9.94
C GLU A 184 -3.62 4.77 -10.12
N ASP A 185 -2.80 4.42 -9.13
CA ASP A 185 -2.01 3.20 -9.18
C ASP A 185 -2.91 1.96 -9.16
N LEU A 186 -3.94 1.93 -8.31
CA LEU A 186 -4.90 0.83 -8.26
C LEU A 186 -5.66 0.63 -9.59
N TYR A 187 -6.02 1.72 -10.28
CA TYR A 187 -6.69 1.70 -11.58
C TYR A 187 -5.87 0.95 -12.65
N ARG A 188 -4.54 1.08 -12.61
CA ARG A 188 -3.63 0.40 -13.55
C ARG A 188 -3.74 -1.12 -13.46
N TYR A 189 -4.04 -1.65 -12.28
CA TYR A 189 -4.21 -3.09 -12.07
C TYR A 189 -5.65 -3.55 -12.30
N LEU A 190 -6.63 -2.85 -11.72
CA LEU A 190 -8.01 -3.34 -11.71
C LEU A 190 -8.79 -3.10 -13.00
N ILE A 191 -8.44 -2.04 -13.75
CA ILE A 191 -9.20 -1.62 -14.94
C ILE A 191 -8.32 -1.68 -16.19
N ASP A 192 -7.18 -0.98 -16.21
CA ASP A 192 -6.26 -1.04 -17.36
C ASP A 192 -5.57 -2.39 -17.47
N GLY A 193 -5.37 -3.09 -16.35
CA GLY A 193 -4.78 -4.42 -16.30
C GLY A 193 -5.67 -5.52 -16.86
N LEU A 194 -6.92 -5.24 -17.24
CA LEU A 194 -7.82 -6.23 -17.84
C LEU A 194 -7.34 -6.63 -19.25
N ASN A 195 -7.17 -7.92 -19.45
CA ASN A 195 -6.74 -8.52 -20.71
C ASN A 195 -7.91 -8.66 -21.69
N LYS A 196 -7.93 -7.77 -22.68
CA LYS A 196 -8.93 -7.75 -23.75
C LYS A 196 -9.06 -9.09 -24.47
N ASP A 197 -7.95 -9.76 -24.80
CA ASP A 197 -7.97 -11.05 -25.50
C ASP A 197 -8.66 -12.13 -24.65
N CYS A 198 -8.43 -12.12 -23.33
CA CYS A 198 -9.11 -13.03 -22.42
C CYS A 198 -10.62 -12.79 -22.42
N VAL A 199 -11.04 -11.53 -22.33
CA VAL A 199 -12.46 -11.16 -22.35
C VAL A 199 -13.13 -11.60 -23.65
N GLU A 200 -12.50 -11.38 -24.81
CA GLU A 200 -13.02 -11.82 -26.11
C GLU A 200 -13.18 -13.34 -26.20
N ILE A 201 -12.26 -14.13 -25.63
CA ILE A 201 -12.38 -15.59 -25.59
C ILE A 201 -13.54 -16.01 -24.68
N ILE A 202 -13.70 -15.39 -23.52
CA ILE A 202 -14.81 -15.66 -22.60
C ILE A 202 -16.15 -15.36 -23.29
N THR A 203 -16.26 -14.23 -23.98
CA THR A 203 -17.45 -13.87 -24.76
C THR A 203 -17.82 -14.95 -25.77
N LYS A 204 -16.84 -15.41 -26.57
CA LYS A 204 -17.07 -16.46 -27.57
C LYS A 204 -17.57 -17.75 -26.93
N LYS A 205 -17.03 -18.13 -25.77
CA LYS A 205 -17.48 -19.31 -25.02
C LYS A 205 -18.91 -19.17 -24.49
N GLN A 206 -19.30 -17.98 -24.06
CA GLN A 206 -20.65 -17.68 -23.57
C GLN A 206 -21.69 -17.50 -24.69
N GLY A 207 -21.29 -17.67 -25.96
CA GLY A 207 -22.19 -17.53 -27.12
C GLY A 207 -22.64 -16.09 -27.39
N VAL A 208 -21.99 -15.10 -26.78
CA VAL A 208 -22.30 -13.68 -27.01
C VAL A 208 -21.61 -13.24 -28.30
N ASN A 209 -22.35 -13.19 -29.42
CA ASN A 209 -21.81 -12.77 -30.71
C ASN A 209 -21.71 -11.23 -30.84
N LYS A 210 -20.89 -10.60 -29.99
CA LYS A 210 -20.57 -9.18 -30.09
C LYS A 210 -19.07 -8.99 -30.24
N SER A 211 -18.67 -8.25 -31.27
CA SER A 211 -17.31 -7.71 -31.38
C SER A 211 -17.23 -6.46 -30.51
N PHE A 212 -16.26 -6.40 -29.59
CA PHE A 212 -16.13 -5.28 -28.67
C PHE A 212 -15.32 -4.11 -29.23
N GLY A 213 -14.68 -4.24 -30.40
CA GLY A 213 -14.04 -3.12 -31.11
C GLY A 213 -13.21 -2.22 -30.17
N ASP A 214 -13.56 -0.93 -30.11
CA ASP A 214 -12.92 0.08 -29.26
C ASP A 214 -13.53 0.22 -27.85
N LYS A 215 -14.48 -0.65 -27.46
CA LYS A 215 -15.07 -0.60 -26.12
C LYS A 215 -14.00 -0.89 -25.07
N LYS A 216 -14.08 -0.14 -23.97
CA LYS A 216 -13.25 -0.38 -22.78
C LYS A 216 -13.49 -1.81 -22.29
N THR A 217 -12.41 -2.53 -22.01
CA THR A 217 -12.42 -3.95 -21.59
C THR A 217 -13.37 -4.22 -20.42
N PHE A 218 -13.45 -3.29 -19.47
CA PHE A 218 -14.38 -3.34 -18.35
C PHE A 218 -15.86 -3.42 -18.77
N ASN A 219 -16.29 -2.58 -19.71
CA ASN A 219 -17.69 -2.58 -20.18
C ASN A 219 -18.03 -3.87 -20.93
N ALA A 220 -17.07 -4.44 -21.66
CA ALA A 220 -17.24 -5.73 -22.31
C ALA A 220 -17.48 -6.85 -21.28
N LEU A 221 -16.79 -6.80 -20.14
CA LEU A 221 -16.98 -7.77 -19.04
C LEU A 221 -18.40 -7.71 -18.46
N LEU A 222 -18.95 -6.51 -18.25
CA LEU A 222 -20.32 -6.32 -17.75
C LEU A 222 -21.38 -6.81 -18.73
N GLU A 223 -21.14 -6.70 -20.04
CA GLU A 223 -22.04 -7.26 -21.05
C GLU A 223 -22.05 -8.80 -21.05
N ILE A 224 -20.94 -9.44 -20.67
CA ILE A 224 -20.84 -10.91 -20.54
C ILE A 224 -21.55 -11.37 -19.26
N PHE A 225 -21.42 -10.60 -18.18
CA PHE A 225 -21.98 -10.92 -16.86
C PHE A 225 -22.93 -9.79 -16.40
N PRO A 226 -24.17 -9.74 -16.92
CA PRO A 226 -25.10 -8.64 -16.63
C PRO A 226 -25.48 -8.52 -15.15
N ASN A 227 -25.38 -9.62 -14.40
CA ASN A 227 -25.57 -9.60 -12.95
C ASN A 227 -24.52 -8.73 -12.22
N LEU A 228 -23.37 -8.46 -12.86
CA LEU A 228 -22.37 -7.57 -12.31
C LEU A 228 -22.72 -6.09 -12.45
N GLU A 229 -23.62 -5.70 -13.37
CA GLU A 229 -23.99 -4.30 -13.61
C GLU A 229 -24.63 -3.62 -12.39
N THR A 230 -25.29 -4.40 -11.54
CA THR A 230 -25.95 -3.92 -10.30
C THR A 230 -25.27 -4.47 -9.05
N SER A 231 -24.00 -4.85 -9.15
CA SER A 231 -23.25 -5.53 -8.09
C SER A 231 -22.18 -4.63 -7.46
N LYS A 232 -21.64 -5.07 -6.32
CA LYS A 232 -20.54 -4.36 -5.66
C LYS A 232 -19.31 -4.26 -6.58
N PHE A 233 -19.08 -5.25 -7.45
CA PHE A 233 -18.03 -5.18 -8.48
C PHE A 233 -18.13 -3.92 -9.35
N LYS A 234 -19.34 -3.54 -9.79
CA LYS A 234 -19.51 -2.33 -10.61
C LYS A 234 -19.22 -1.06 -9.81
N ASP A 235 -19.77 -0.98 -8.61
CA ASP A 235 -19.64 0.18 -7.73
C ASP A 235 -18.18 0.48 -7.39
N VAL A 236 -17.40 -0.55 -7.06
CA VAL A 236 -15.99 -0.38 -6.68
C VAL A 236 -15.12 -0.01 -7.87
N MET A 237 -15.36 -0.58 -9.05
CA MET A 237 -14.63 -0.22 -10.27
C MET A 237 -14.96 1.20 -10.73
N ASP A 238 -16.20 1.63 -10.58
CA ASP A 238 -16.58 3.02 -10.82
C ASP A 238 -15.90 3.97 -9.84
N ASN A 239 -15.86 3.64 -8.54
CA ASN A 239 -15.13 4.45 -7.55
C ASN A 239 -13.66 4.59 -7.96
N VAL A 240 -12.97 3.48 -8.25
CA VAL A 240 -11.56 3.50 -8.68
C VAL A 240 -11.38 4.34 -9.94
N SER A 241 -12.27 4.21 -10.93
CA SER A 241 -12.23 5.04 -12.13
C SER A 241 -12.47 6.53 -11.84
N ASN A 242 -13.36 6.86 -10.91
CA ASN A 242 -13.71 8.23 -10.58
C ASN A 242 -12.56 8.92 -9.83
N GLN A 243 -11.99 8.26 -8.82
CA GLN A 243 -10.84 8.79 -8.08
C GLN A 243 -9.62 8.99 -8.98
N ARG A 244 -9.32 8.03 -9.88
CA ARG A 244 -8.27 8.19 -10.89
C ARG A 244 -8.51 9.41 -11.78
N ARG A 245 -9.75 9.69 -12.20
CA ARG A 245 -10.02 10.88 -13.03
C ARG A 245 -9.73 12.20 -12.29
N LEU A 246 -9.95 12.23 -10.97
CA LEU A 246 -9.63 13.39 -10.13
C LEU A 246 -8.10 13.60 -10.00
N ALA A 247 -7.31 12.52 -10.05
CA ALA A 247 -5.86 12.60 -10.12
C ALA A 247 -5.34 13.14 -11.47
N SER A 248 -5.92 12.69 -12.59
CA SER A 248 -5.32 12.86 -13.93
C SER A 248 -5.87 14.00 -14.81
N HIS A 249 -7.04 14.59 -14.52
CA HIS A 249 -7.70 15.57 -15.42
C HIS A 249 -7.69 17.02 -14.90
N GLN A 250 -7.74 17.96 -15.86
CA GLN A 250 -7.44 19.40 -15.76
C GLN A 250 -7.96 20.09 -14.49
N VAL A 251 -7.04 20.81 -13.84
CA VAL A 251 -7.21 21.58 -12.58
C VAL A 251 -7.68 20.70 -11.43
N ARG A 252 -6.73 19.90 -10.91
CA ARG A 252 -6.89 19.24 -9.62
C ARG A 252 -7.27 20.29 -8.57
N TYR A 253 -8.41 20.10 -7.91
CA TYR A 253 -8.84 20.99 -6.84
C TYR A 253 -7.79 21.00 -5.71
N SER A 254 -7.72 22.09 -4.94
CA SER A 254 -6.81 22.16 -3.79
C SER A 254 -7.01 20.97 -2.85
N ALA A 255 -5.91 20.40 -2.37
CA ALA A 255 -5.95 19.31 -1.40
C ALA A 255 -6.74 19.73 -0.16
N LYS A 256 -7.58 18.82 0.34
CA LYS A 256 -8.30 19.00 1.60
C LYS A 256 -7.89 17.90 2.58
N ASN A 257 -7.96 18.22 3.87
CA ASN A 257 -7.84 17.20 4.91
C ASN A 257 -8.87 16.11 4.67
N TYR A 258 -8.41 14.87 4.65
CA TYR A 258 -9.21 13.70 4.34
C TYR A 258 -8.55 12.48 4.96
N SER A 259 -9.33 11.57 5.53
CA SER A 259 -8.81 10.30 6.08
C SER A 259 -8.43 9.34 4.95
N ALA A 260 -7.46 9.74 4.15
CA ALA A 260 -7.03 9.08 2.93
C ALA A 260 -6.64 7.63 3.19
N PHE A 261 -5.85 7.38 4.25
CA PHE A 261 -5.37 6.04 4.54
C PHE A 261 -6.52 5.09 4.89
N GLU A 262 -7.36 5.44 5.87
CA GLU A 262 -8.46 4.58 6.30
C GLU A 262 -9.52 4.41 5.21
N GLN A 263 -9.80 5.46 4.43
CA GLN A 263 -10.72 5.32 3.31
C GLN A 263 -10.13 4.38 2.25
N PHE A 264 -8.88 4.57 1.83
CA PHE A 264 -8.26 3.71 0.82
C PHE A 264 -8.19 2.26 1.28
N ARG A 265 -7.91 2.03 2.57
CA ARG A 265 -7.97 0.70 3.18
C ARG A 265 -9.36 0.09 3.09
N SER A 266 -10.41 0.85 3.40
CA SER A 266 -11.80 0.42 3.24
C SER A 266 -12.12 0.09 1.79
N ASP A 267 -11.69 0.92 0.86
CA ASP A 267 -11.94 0.72 -0.57
C ASP A 267 -11.22 -0.52 -1.11
N LEU A 268 -10.03 -0.85 -0.60
CA LEU A 268 -9.35 -2.11 -0.94
C LEU A 268 -10.13 -3.34 -0.46
N ILE A 269 -10.75 -3.27 0.73
CA ILE A 269 -11.64 -4.34 1.22
C ILE A 269 -12.85 -4.46 0.29
N ASP A 270 -13.47 -3.34 -0.08
CA ASP A 270 -14.60 -3.33 -0.99
C ASP A 270 -14.23 -3.85 -2.38
N CYS A 271 -13.06 -3.48 -2.91
CA CYS A 271 -12.52 -4.00 -4.16
C CYS A 271 -12.35 -5.52 -4.10
N ASN A 272 -11.83 -6.06 -2.98
CA ASN A 272 -11.66 -7.50 -2.79
C ASN A 272 -13.02 -8.22 -2.81
N GLU A 273 -14.03 -7.65 -2.15
CA GLU A 273 -15.40 -8.19 -2.19
C GLU A 273 -16.00 -8.14 -3.60
N GLY A 274 -15.86 -7.02 -4.31
CA GLY A 274 -16.29 -6.90 -5.71
C GLY A 274 -15.60 -7.91 -6.62
N LEU A 275 -14.28 -8.12 -6.48
CA LEU A 275 -13.58 -9.14 -7.26
C LEU A 275 -14.03 -10.57 -6.93
N LYS A 276 -14.46 -10.84 -5.69
CA LYS A 276 -15.06 -12.14 -5.33
C LYS A 276 -16.40 -12.35 -6.05
N GLU A 277 -17.20 -11.31 -6.26
CA GLU A 277 -18.42 -11.41 -7.08
C GLU A 277 -18.09 -11.72 -8.55
N LEU A 278 -17.08 -11.05 -9.13
CA LEU A 278 -16.58 -11.39 -10.46
C LEU A 278 -16.11 -12.85 -10.54
N LEU A 279 -15.34 -13.31 -9.55
CA LEU A 279 -14.87 -14.69 -9.49
C LEU A 279 -16.03 -15.69 -9.42
N GLN A 280 -17.11 -15.36 -8.72
CA GLN A 280 -18.32 -16.18 -8.69
C GLN A 280 -19.03 -16.18 -10.05
N ALA A 281 -19.18 -15.04 -10.71
CA ALA A 281 -19.76 -14.95 -12.05
C ALA A 281 -18.94 -15.71 -13.11
N LEU A 282 -17.62 -15.74 -12.98
CA LEU A 282 -16.76 -16.56 -13.84
C LEU A 282 -16.95 -18.07 -13.63
N LYS A 283 -17.39 -18.48 -12.44
CA LYS A 283 -17.59 -19.89 -12.05
C LYS A 283 -18.99 -20.43 -12.38
N SER A 284 -19.96 -19.56 -12.60
CA SER A 284 -21.32 -19.93 -13.03
C SER A 284 -21.37 -20.27 -14.51
#